data_AF-X1HBR9-F1
#
_entry.id   AF-X1HBR9-F1
#
_cell.length_a   1.000
_cell.length_b   1.000
_cell.length_c   1.000
_cell.angle_alpha   90.00
_cell.angle_beta   90.00
_cell.angle_gamma   90.00
#
_symmetry.space_group_name_H-M   'P 1'
#
loop_
_entity.id
_entity.type
_entity.pdbx_description
1 polymer ?
#
loop_
_entity_poly.entity_id
_entity_poly.type
_entity_poly.pdbx_seq_one_letter_code
_entity_poly.pdbx_strand_id
1 'polypeptide(L)'
;MISIVVVYNNKRILNDILLKSLKKQTAKFELIALDNTKGKFKSAAEALNQGGKNANGKYIMFVHQDIELDSDLWLKEVEKFLAIS
;
A
#
# COMPACT_ATOMS: atom_id res chain seq x y z
N MET A 1 10.30 7.88 -2.80
CA MET A 1 8.93 7.96 -2.26
C MET A 1 8.09 6.90 -2.94
N ILE A 2 7.58 5.95 -2.17
CA ILE A 2 6.68 4.88 -2.64
C ILE A 2 5.22 5.31 -2.53
N SER A 3 4.43 5.04 -3.57
CA SER A 3 2.96 5.04 -3.50
C SER A 3 2.48 3.63 -3.21
N ILE A 4 1.80 3.48 -2.08
CA ILE A 4 1.25 2.23 -1.59
C ILE A 4 -0.20 2.14 -2.02
N VAL A 5 -0.51 1.17 -2.87
CA VAL A 5 -1.85 0.94 -3.40
C VAL A 5 -2.41 -0.33 -2.79
N VAL A 6 -3.55 -0.20 -2.10
CA VAL A 6 -4.25 -1.31 -1.46
C VAL A 6 -5.73 -1.24 -1.79
N VAL A 7 -6.32 -2.38 -2.16
CA VAL A 7 -7.77 -2.57 -2.17
C VAL A 7 -8.15 -3.39 -0.95
N TYR A 8 -9.21 -2.98 -0.25
CA TYR A 8 -9.66 -3.66 0.96
C TYR A 8 -11.14 -4.00 0.88
N ASN A 9 -11.50 -5.18 1.36
CA ASN A 9 -12.89 -5.60 1.57
C ASN A 9 -13.23 -5.72 3.06
N ASN A 10 -12.21 -5.67 3.93
CA ASN A 10 -12.36 -5.73 5.37
C ASN A 10 -11.58 -4.58 6.01
N LYS A 11 -12.31 -3.51 6.37
CA LYS A 11 -11.74 -2.31 6.97
C LYS A 11 -11.02 -2.59 8.30
N ARG A 12 -11.47 -3.60 9.07
CA ARG A 12 -10.82 -3.97 10.33
C ARG A 12 -9.44 -4.56 10.07
N ILE A 13 -9.35 -5.54 9.17
CA ILE A 13 -8.06 -6.16 8.78
C ILE A 13 -7.09 -5.11 8.25
N LEU A 14 -7.55 -4.24 7.33
CA LEU A 14 -6.74 -3.13 6.83
C LEU A 14 -6.17 -2.26 7.97
N ASN A 15 -7.03 -1.86 8.91
CA ASN A 15 -6.64 -0.98 10.01
C ASN A 15 -5.66 -1.64 10.99
N ASP A 16 -5.94 -2.90 11.35
CA ASP A 16 -5.25 -3.60 12.43
C ASP A 16 -3.91 -4.19 11.97
N ILE A 17 -3.74 -4.43 10.67
CA ILE A 17 -2.53 -5.01 10.08
C ILE A 17 -1.77 -3.95 9.27
N LEU A 18 -2.14 -3.72 8.02
CA LEU A 18 -1.35 -2.89 7.10
C LEU A 18 -1.22 -1.44 7.61
N LEU A 19 -2.32 -0.77 7.97
CA LEU A 19 -2.22 0.63 8.43
C LEU A 19 -1.48 0.74 9.77
N LYS A 20 -1.54 -0.29 10.60
CA LYS A 20 -0.81 -0.33 11.87
C LYS A 20 0.70 -0.36 11.63
N SER A 21 1.21 -1.16 10.70
CA SER A 21 2.64 -1.17 10.36
C SER A 21 3.06 0.06 9.57
N LEU A 22 2.22 0.56 8.66
CA LEU A 22 2.53 1.77 7.87
C LEU A 22 2.66 3.02 8.73
N LYS A 23 1.86 3.15 9.80
CA LYS A 23 1.95 4.28 10.74
C LYS A 23 3.29 4.36 11.49
N LYS A 24 4.01 3.25 11.61
CA LYS A 24 5.32 3.22 12.26
C LYS A 24 6.47 3.53 11.30
N GLN A 25 6.22 3.55 9.99
CA GLN A 25 7.28 3.75 9.01
C GLN A 25 7.89 5.15 9.13
N THR A 26 9.21 5.19 9.05
CA THR A 26 9.97 6.46 9.13
C THR A 26 10.11 7.16 7.78
N ALA A 27 9.96 6.44 6.67
CA ALA A 27 9.99 7.00 5.33
C ALA A 27 8.65 7.65 4.96
N LYS A 28 8.69 8.71 4.15
CA LYS A 28 7.47 9.30 3.57
C LYS A 28 6.92 8.36 2.49
N PHE A 29 5.61 8.19 2.50
CA PHE A 29 4.88 7.41 1.50
C PHE A 29 3.54 8.09 1.17
N GLU A 30 3.00 7.76 0.00
CA GLU A 30 1.63 8.06 -0.37
C GLU A 30 0.79 6.78 -0.16
N LEU A 31 -0.40 6.90 0.41
CA LEU A 31 -1.33 5.78 0.58
C LEU A 31 -2.58 5.99 -0.28
N ILE A 32 -2.85 5.03 -1.15
CA ILE A 32 -4.04 4.97 -1.99
C ILE A 32 -4.84 3.74 -1.57
N ALA A 33 -5.78 3.95 -0.64
CA ALA A 33 -6.64 2.90 -0.11
C ALA A 33 -8.01 2.89 -0.80
N LEU A 34 -8.30 1.82 -1.53
CA LEU A 34 -9.52 1.66 -2.31
C LEU A 34 -10.52 0.76 -1.57
N ASP A 35 -11.67 1.34 -1.23
CA ASP A 35 -12.76 0.65 -0.56
C ASP A 35 -13.52 -0.27 -1.54
N ASN A 36 -13.42 -1.58 -1.31
CA ASN A 36 -14.21 -2.60 -1.98
C ASN A 36 -15.14 -3.38 -1.03
N THR A 37 -15.46 -2.83 0.15
CA THR A 37 -16.35 -3.47 1.14
C THR A 37 -17.76 -3.72 0.61
N LYS A 38 -18.17 -2.96 -0.42
CA LYS A 38 -19.45 -3.09 -1.11
C LYS A 38 -19.34 -3.70 -2.52
N GLY A 39 -18.19 -4.28 -2.87
CA GLY A 39 -17.99 -4.88 -4.21
C GLY A 39 -18.06 -3.88 -5.37
N LYS A 40 -17.56 -2.65 -5.18
CA LYS A 40 -17.54 -1.59 -6.21
C LYS A 40 -16.69 -1.96 -7.42
N PHE A 41 -15.70 -2.83 -7.23
CA PHE A 41 -14.79 -3.31 -8.25
C PHE A 41 -15.08 -4.78 -8.54
N LYS A 42 -15.05 -5.16 -9.83
CA LYS A 42 -15.25 -6.53 -10.32
C LYS A 42 -14.11 -7.46 -9.90
N SER A 43 -12.93 -6.89 -9.67
CA SER A 43 -11.74 -7.63 -9.25
C SER A 43 -10.77 -6.76 -8.46
N ALA A 44 -9.87 -7.40 -7.72
CA ALA A 44 -8.75 -6.70 -7.09
C ALA A 44 -7.87 -6.02 -8.14
N ALA A 45 -7.61 -6.67 -9.28
CA ALA A 45 -6.79 -6.11 -10.36
C ALA A 45 -7.37 -4.81 -10.92
N GLU A 46 -8.69 -4.74 -11.13
CA GLU A 46 -9.36 -3.52 -11.58
C GLU A 46 -9.16 -2.36 -10.58
N ALA A 47 -9.37 -2.62 -9.29
CA ALA A 47 -9.15 -1.64 -8.24
C ALA A 47 -7.68 -1.19 -8.20
N LEU A 48 -6.74 -2.14 -8.13
CA LEU A 48 -5.30 -1.83 -8.07
C LEU A 48 -4.85 -1.04 -9.30
N ASN A 49 -5.33 -1.37 -10.50
CA ASN A 49 -5.04 -0.61 -11.72
C ASN A 49 -5.55 0.84 -11.64
N GLN A 50 -6.76 1.06 -11.09
CA GLN A 50 -7.26 2.41 -10.86
C GLN A 50 -6.39 3.16 -9.83
N GLY A 51 -6.00 2.50 -8.75
CA GLY A 51 -5.12 3.09 -7.74
C GLY A 51 -3.73 3.42 -8.28
N GLY A 52 -3.16 2.54 -9.10
CA GLY A 52 -1.86 2.74 -9.75
C GLY A 52 -1.84 3.93 -10.70
N LYS A 53 -2.95 4.21 -11.40
CA LYS A 53 -3.08 5.42 -12.24
C LYS A 53 -3.07 6.73 -11.44
N ASN A 54 -3.45 6.69 -10.16
CA ASN A 54 -3.49 7.85 -9.28
C ASN A 54 -2.21 8.01 -8.45
N ALA A 55 -1.24 7.11 -8.59
CA ALA A 55 0.00 7.10 -7.83
C ALA A 55 0.98 8.15 -8.35
N ASN A 56 1.59 8.91 -7.42
CA ASN A 56 2.54 9.99 -7.72
C ASN A 56 3.98 9.67 -7.28
N GLY A 57 4.20 8.55 -6.61
CA GLY A 57 5.49 8.09 -6.11
C GLY A 57 6.41 7.61 -7.23
N LYS A 58 7.72 7.66 -6.97
CA LYS A 58 8.75 7.14 -7.89
C LYS A 58 8.58 5.63 -8.12
N TYR A 59 8.14 4.92 -7.08
CA TYR A 59 7.82 3.50 -7.12
C TYR A 59 6.37 3.30 -6.69
N ILE A 60 5.72 2.29 -7.26
CA ILE A 60 4.36 1.87 -6.87
C ILE A 60 4.47 0.49 -6.22
N MET A 61 3.90 0.35 -5.03
CA MET A 61 3.80 -0.91 -4.31
C MET A 61 2.34 -1.32 -4.22
N PHE A 62 1.98 -2.40 -4.91
CA PHE A 62 0.68 -3.04 -4.72
C PHE A 62 0.77 -4.01 -3.55
N VAL A 63 -0.12 -3.88 -2.57
CA VAL A 63 -0.09 -4.65 -1.33
C VAL A 63 -1.50 -5.12 -0.94
N HIS A 64 -1.57 -6.25 -0.25
CA HIS A 64 -2.83 -6.76 0.29
C HIS A 64 -3.10 -6.20 1.70
N GLN A 65 -4.36 -6.13 2.10
CA GLN A 65 -4.82 -5.52 3.36
C GLN A 65 -4.31 -6.23 4.63
N ASP A 66 -3.86 -7.47 4.53
CA ASP A 66 -3.38 -8.32 5.63
C ASP A 66 -1.85 -8.51 5.65
N ILE A 67 -1.12 -7.67 4.92
CA ILE A 67 0.35 -7.63 4.99
C ILE A 67 0.79 -6.66 6.08
N GLU A 68 1.69 -7.12 6.93
CA GLU A 68 2.42 -6.30 7.90
C GLU A 68 3.86 -6.10 7.40
N LEU A 69 4.37 -4.88 7.52
CA LEU A 69 5.80 -4.61 7.29
C LEU A 69 6.58 -4.94 8.56
N ASP A 70 7.63 -5.74 8.43
CA ASP A 70 8.37 -6.39 9.53
C ASP A 70 9.24 -5.44 10.38
N SER A 71 9.47 -4.21 9.91
CA SER A 71 10.23 -3.19 10.63
C SER A 71 9.74 -1.77 10.30
N ASP A 72 10.01 -0.84 11.21
CA ASP A 72 9.71 0.60 11.06
C ASP A 72 10.61 1.29 10.00
N LEU A 73 11.59 0.55 9.45
CA LEU A 73 12.54 0.99 8.44
C LEU A 73 12.29 0.37 7.06
N TRP A 74 11.37 -0.59 6.94
CA TRP A 74 11.20 -1.40 5.74
C TRP A 74 11.06 -0.56 4.46
N LEU A 75 10.20 0.48 4.47
CA LEU A 75 10.03 1.36 3.31
C LEU A 75 11.32 2.11 2.95
N LYS A 76 12.09 2.55 3.96
CA LYS A 76 13.36 3.25 3.75
C LYS A 76 14.41 2.32 3.14
N GLU A 77 14.43 1.06 3.57
CA GLU A 77 15.41 0.07 3.13
C GLU A 77 15.14 -0.38 1.70
N VAL A 78 13.87 -0.67 1.36
CA VAL A 78 13.51 -1.04 -0.02
C VAL A 78 13.72 0.12 -1.00
N GLU A 79 13.45 1.37 -0.59
CA GLU A 79 13.75 2.54 -1.43
C GLU A 79 15.25 2.65 -1.75
N LYS A 80 16.12 2.39 -0.77
CA LYS A 80 17.57 2.38 -0.99
C LYS A 80 17.99 1.26 -1.92
N PHE A 81 17.45 0.06 -1.70
CA PHE A 81 17.75 -1.11 -2.53
C PHE A 81 17.40 -0.85 -4.01
N LEU A 82 16.20 -0.33 -4.28
CA LEU A 82 15.72 -0.01 -5.63
C LEU A 82 16.38 1.24 -6.26
N ALA A 83 17.12 2.04 -5.49
CA ALA A 83 17.82 3.21 -6.01
C ALA A 83 19.21 2.87 -6.54
N ILE A 84 19.74 1.70 -6.20
CA ILE A 84 21.06 1.20 -6.63
C ILE A 84 20.93 0.32 -7.89
N SER A 85 19.71 -0.08 -8.26
CA SER A 85 19.36 -0.83 -9.48
C SER A 85 19.16 0.04 -10.70
#